data_AF-A0A9N9SMX9-F1
#
_entry.id   AF-A0A9N9SMX9-F1
#
_cell.length_a   1.000
_cell.length_b   1.000
_cell.length_c   1.000
_cell.angle_alpha   90.00
_cell.angle_beta   90.00
_cell.angle_gamma   90.00
#
_symmetry.space_group_name_H-M   'P 1'
#
loop_
_entity.id
_entity.type
_entity.pdbx_description
1 polymer ?
#
loop_
_entity_poly.entity_id
_entity_poly.type
_entity_poly.pdbx_seq_one_letter_code
_entity_poly.pdbx_strand_id
1 'polypeptide(L)'
;METTFTSVKVVERANTALPGSPQTQSIAKITIESINLKVPHLTPNDDIKLQLLTRIKADESMMIPFRRWELHELPALTQGSTIEIWSVKTCSALDSPRYVIVFFQTKKADNLHEDVTLFDNANIKSIRLALNSDYYPQERMLLDFSRDQYADAHFNYTEFNKSYHNCQEKRSLVNFAEFKSRPMFVIDCSRRHLGLKSSTVDIKSRKNHNKKPQDLKK
;
A
#
# COMPACT_ATOMS: atom_id res chain seq x y z
N MET A 1 11.09 -14.75 31.37
CA MET A 1 11.18 -13.36 31.90
C MET A 1 10.13 -12.54 31.20
N GLU A 2 9.43 -11.71 31.97
CA GLU A 2 8.07 -11.22 31.72
C GLU A 2 7.88 -10.45 30.42
N THR A 3 6.76 -10.73 29.76
CA THR A 3 6.31 -10.05 28.55
C THR A 3 5.21 -9.07 28.94
N THR A 4 5.54 -7.79 28.97
CA THR A 4 4.57 -6.74 29.29
C THR A 4 3.92 -6.18 28.03
N PHE A 5 2.59 -6.30 27.97
CA PHE A 5 1.74 -5.62 26.99
C PHE A 5 1.75 -4.12 27.25
N THR A 6 1.73 -3.30 26.20
CA THR A 6 1.59 -1.84 26.36
C THR A 6 0.82 -1.25 25.19
N SER A 7 -0.29 -0.59 25.53
CA SER A 7 -1.17 0.11 24.59
C SER A 7 -0.63 1.50 24.27
N VAL A 8 -0.99 2.01 23.10
CA VAL A 8 -0.87 3.43 22.78
C VAL A 8 -1.94 4.17 23.58
N LYS A 9 -1.53 5.03 24.51
CA LYS A 9 -2.47 5.91 25.23
C LYS A 9 -2.57 7.22 24.46
N VAL A 10 -3.56 7.33 23.57
CA VAL A 10 -3.91 8.61 22.95
C VAL A 10 -4.63 9.44 23.99
N VAL A 11 -4.01 10.52 24.46
CA VAL A 11 -4.67 11.50 25.33
C VAL A 11 -5.36 12.51 24.43
N GLU A 12 -6.62 12.24 24.11
CA GLU A 12 -7.48 13.21 23.43
C GLU A 12 -7.97 14.23 24.48
N ARG A 13 -7.59 15.50 24.32
CA ARG A 13 -8.21 16.60 25.07
C ARG A 13 -9.37 17.13 24.23
N ALA A 14 -10.58 16.70 24.56
CA ALA A 14 -11.79 17.31 24.00
C ALA A 14 -11.90 18.75 24.50
N ASN A 15 -11.69 19.73 23.62
CA ASN A 15 -12.14 21.08 23.88
C ASN A 15 -13.64 21.13 23.56
N THR A 16 -14.48 21.06 24.60
CA THR A 16 -15.92 21.33 24.47
C THR A 16 -16.11 22.81 24.11
N ALA A 17 -16.30 23.10 22.83
CA ALA A 17 -16.77 24.42 22.39
C ALA A 17 -18.30 24.49 22.53
N LEU A 18 -18.79 25.59 23.11
CA LEU A 18 -20.22 25.92 23.25
C LEU A 18 -20.90 26.06 21.88
N PRO A 19 -22.20 25.70 21.75
CA PRO A 19 -22.92 25.77 20.48
C PRO A 19 -23.15 27.24 20.08
N GLY A 20 -22.38 27.74 19.09
CA GLY A 20 -22.64 29.04 18.46
C GLY A 20 -21.47 29.87 17.92
N SER A 21 -20.21 29.45 18.09
CA SER A 21 -19.05 30.20 17.53
C SER A 21 -18.62 29.68 16.15
N PRO A 22 -18.07 30.53 15.26
CA PRO A 22 -17.46 30.08 14.00
C PRO A 22 -16.43 28.98 14.30
N GLN A 23 -16.52 27.86 13.59
CA GLN A 23 -15.73 26.66 13.87
C GLN A 23 -14.24 26.93 13.62
N THR A 24 -13.51 27.25 14.68
CA THR A 24 -12.05 27.36 14.67
C THR A 24 -11.47 25.96 14.49
N GLN A 25 -10.60 25.80 13.48
CA GLN A 25 -9.82 24.59 13.23
C GLN A 25 -9.27 24.01 14.55
N SER A 26 -9.69 22.80 14.91
CA SER A 26 -9.15 22.09 16.07
C SER A 26 -7.81 21.49 15.70
N ILE A 27 -6.73 22.23 15.94
CA ILE A 27 -5.37 21.71 15.83
C ILE A 27 -5.17 20.70 16.97
N ALA A 28 -5.30 19.41 16.66
CA ALA A 28 -4.97 18.34 17.61
C ALA A 28 -3.44 18.28 17.77
N LYS A 29 -2.94 18.65 18.95
CA LYS A 29 -1.51 18.57 19.25
C LYS A 29 -1.14 17.13 19.62
N ILE A 30 -0.58 16.39 18.66
CA ILE A 30 0.00 15.06 18.91
C ILE A 30 1.41 15.28 19.46
N THR A 31 1.67 14.82 20.69
CA THR A 31 3.01 14.81 21.28
C THR A 31 3.49 13.36 21.33
N ILE A 32 4.50 13.02 20.53
CA ILE A 32 5.10 11.69 20.53
C ILE A 32 6.30 11.72 21.48
N GLU A 33 6.16 11.09 22.65
CA GLU A 33 7.21 11.10 23.67
C GLU A 33 8.30 10.06 23.40
N SER A 34 7.94 8.90 22.85
CA SER A 34 8.89 7.85 22.49
C SER A 34 8.34 6.94 21.38
N ILE A 35 9.23 6.43 20.53
CA ILE A 35 8.94 5.40 19.53
C ILE A 35 9.89 4.24 19.83
N ASN A 36 9.33 3.08 20.18
CA ASN A 36 10.12 1.89 20.51
C ASN A 36 9.78 0.75 19.54
N LEU A 37 10.79 0.13 18.93
CA LEU A 37 10.62 -1.01 18.04
C LEU A 37 10.69 -2.32 18.85
N LYS A 38 9.60 -3.09 18.86
CA LYS A 38 9.59 -4.44 19.46
C LYS A 38 9.85 -5.48 18.38
N VAL A 39 10.98 -6.18 18.47
CA VAL A 39 11.32 -7.30 17.59
C VAL A 39 10.94 -8.61 18.29
N PRO A 40 10.15 -9.50 17.66
CA PRO A 40 9.82 -10.78 18.26
C PRO A 40 11.09 -11.61 18.47
N HIS A 41 11.32 -12.04 19.71
CA HIS A 41 12.41 -12.95 20.01
C HIS A 41 11.97 -14.38 19.67
N LEU A 42 12.46 -14.89 18.55
CA LEU A 42 12.19 -16.26 18.10
C LEU A 42 13.21 -17.19 18.73
N THR A 43 12.76 -18.14 19.54
CA THR A 43 13.62 -19.19 20.09
C THR A 43 13.44 -20.45 19.22
N PRO A 44 14.41 -20.80 18.37
CA PRO A 44 14.32 -22.00 17.56
C PRO A 44 14.33 -23.26 18.45
N ASN A 45 13.71 -24.33 17.97
CA ASN A 45 13.88 -25.66 18.57
C ASN A 45 15.37 -26.04 18.61
N ASP A 46 15.77 -26.88 19.56
CA ASP A 46 17.16 -27.25 19.80
C ASP A 46 17.86 -27.82 18.55
N ASP A 47 17.13 -28.59 17.72
CA ASP A 47 17.65 -29.09 16.44
C ASP A 47 18.02 -27.96 15.46
N ILE A 48 17.11 -27.00 15.28
CA ILE A 48 17.31 -25.84 14.41
C ILE A 48 18.41 -24.93 14.98
N LYS A 49 18.43 -24.79 16.31
CA LYS A 49 19.44 -24.01 17.03
C LYS A 49 20.83 -24.59 16.84
N LEU A 50 21.00 -25.91 16.96
CA LEU A 50 22.27 -26.59 16.71
C LEU A 50 22.73 -26.42 15.27
N GLN A 51 21.83 -26.61 14.29
CA GLN A 51 22.15 -26.38 12.87
C GLN A 51 22.61 -24.95 12.61
N LEU A 52 21.91 -23.96 13.18
CA LEU A 52 22.27 -22.55 13.04
C LEU A 52 23.63 -22.26 13.69
N LEU A 53 23.87 -22.77 14.90
CA LEU A 53 25.14 -22.60 15.61
C LEU A 53 26.30 -23.25 14.87
N THR A 54 26.10 -24.41 14.25
CA THR A 54 27.14 -25.06 13.43
C THR A 54 27.50 -24.21 12.21
N ARG A 55 26.52 -23.64 11.49
CA ARG A 55 26.78 -22.72 10.38
C ARG A 55 27.51 -21.46 10.81
N ILE A 56 27.10 -20.87 11.95
CA ILE A 56 27.75 -19.68 12.53
C ILE A 56 29.21 -20.01 12.90
N LYS A 57 29.48 -21.16 13.52
CA LYS A 57 30.84 -21.58 13.88
C LYS A 57 31.73 -21.84 12.67
N ALA A 58 31.14 -22.29 11.56
CA ALA A 58 31.84 -22.50 10.30
C ALA A 58 32.05 -21.21 9.48
N ASP A 59 31.60 -20.05 10.01
CA ASP A 59 31.59 -18.75 9.31
C ASP A 59 30.93 -18.83 7.92
N GLU A 60 29.89 -19.67 7.80
CA GLU A 60 29.17 -19.86 6.55
C GLU A 60 28.24 -18.68 6.30
N SER A 61 28.30 -18.11 5.10
CA SER A 61 27.38 -17.03 4.69
C SER A 61 25.94 -17.54 4.66
N MET A 62 25.05 -16.91 5.43
CA MET A 62 23.63 -17.22 5.46
C MET A 62 22.81 -16.07 4.87
N MET A 63 21.93 -16.39 3.94
CA MET A 63 20.98 -15.41 3.40
C MET A 63 19.81 -15.23 4.38
N ILE A 64 19.63 -14.01 4.87
CA ILE A 64 18.51 -13.62 5.74
C ILE A 64 17.53 -12.80 4.90
N PRO A 65 16.41 -13.39 4.44
CA PRO A 65 15.41 -12.63 3.70
C PRO A 65 14.68 -11.70 4.67
N PHE A 66 14.61 -10.41 4.32
CA PHE A 66 13.79 -9.44 5.03
C PHE A 66 12.75 -8.83 4.09
N ARG A 67 11.68 -8.29 4.67
CA ARG A 67 10.67 -7.53 3.95
C ARG A 67 10.79 -6.07 4.33
N ARG A 68 10.63 -5.18 3.36
CA ARG A 68 10.61 -3.73 3.57
C ARG A 68 9.44 -3.12 2.82
N TRP A 69 8.87 -2.08 3.39
CA TRP A 69 7.85 -1.25 2.76
C TRP A 69 8.47 0.09 2.37
N GLU A 70 8.07 0.58 1.21
CA GLU A 70 8.46 1.89 0.70
C GLU A 70 7.20 2.59 0.23
N LEU A 71 6.97 3.81 0.71
CA LEU A 71 5.83 4.63 0.33
C LEU A 71 6.32 5.72 -0.61
N HIS A 72 5.68 5.81 -1.76
CA HIS A 72 5.89 6.86 -2.74
C HIS A 72 4.58 7.57 -2.98
N GLU A 73 4.64 8.87 -3.22
CA GLU A 73 3.48 9.69 -3.51
C GLU A 73 3.67 10.44 -4.83
N LEU A 74 2.63 10.41 -5.67
CA LEU A 74 2.51 11.28 -6.84
C LEU A 74 1.53 12.40 -6.47
N PRO A 75 1.98 13.68 -6.36
CA PRO A 75 1.15 14.76 -5.83
C PRO A 75 -0.14 15.01 -6.62
N ALA A 76 -0.08 14.83 -7.94
CA ALA A 76 -1.24 14.99 -8.80
C ALA A 76 -1.10 14.12 -10.05
N LEU A 77 -2.24 13.66 -10.54
CA LEU A 77 -2.34 12.98 -11.82
C LEU A 77 -2.42 14.03 -12.93
N THR A 78 -1.84 13.73 -14.09
CA THR A 78 -1.90 14.64 -15.25
C THR A 78 -3.35 14.91 -15.66
N GLN A 79 -3.73 16.19 -15.63
CA GLN A 79 -5.08 16.62 -16.00
C GLN A 79 -5.34 16.33 -17.47
N GLY A 80 -6.46 15.68 -17.75
CA GLY A 80 -6.88 15.39 -19.11
C GLY A 80 -6.11 14.26 -19.80
N SER A 81 -5.26 13.51 -19.09
CA SER A 81 -4.69 12.29 -19.63
C SER A 81 -5.61 11.08 -19.40
N THR A 82 -5.81 10.28 -20.44
CA THR A 82 -6.46 8.96 -20.34
C THR A 82 -5.50 7.90 -19.77
N ILE A 83 -4.18 8.12 -19.90
CA ILE A 83 -3.13 7.17 -19.52
C ILE A 83 -2.07 7.92 -18.70
N GLU A 84 -1.91 7.51 -17.45
CA GLU A 84 -0.85 8.03 -16.59
C GLU A 84 0.25 6.98 -16.45
N ILE A 85 1.50 7.40 -16.68
CA ILE A 85 2.68 6.58 -16.40
C ILE A 85 3.47 7.29 -15.31
N TRP A 86 3.62 6.64 -14.17
CA TRP A 86 4.39 7.14 -13.05
C TRP A 86 5.62 6.27 -12.82
N SER A 87 6.79 6.86 -13.05
CA SER A 87 8.08 6.21 -12.85
C SER A 87 8.55 6.40 -11.41
N VAL A 88 8.61 5.30 -10.66
CA VAL A 88 9.13 5.26 -9.30
C VAL A 88 10.52 4.64 -9.34
N LYS A 89 11.51 5.40 -8.86
CA LYS A 89 12.84 4.84 -8.62
C LYS A 89 12.79 4.06 -7.30
N THR A 90 12.69 2.75 -7.39
CA THR A 90 12.81 1.88 -6.22
C THR A 90 14.28 1.56 -5.93
N CYS A 91 14.54 0.91 -4.80
CA CYS A 91 15.88 0.56 -4.36
C CYS A 91 16.63 -0.44 -5.27
N SER A 92 17.90 -0.68 -4.92
CA SER A 92 18.92 -1.37 -5.72
C SER A 92 18.46 -2.66 -6.42
N ALA A 93 19.20 -3.09 -7.45
CA ALA A 93 18.92 -4.31 -8.24
C ALA A 93 18.67 -5.60 -7.44
N LEU A 94 19.05 -5.63 -6.15
CA LEU A 94 18.87 -6.75 -5.23
C LEU A 94 17.47 -6.79 -4.59
N ASP A 95 16.76 -5.64 -4.53
CA ASP A 95 15.51 -5.46 -3.79
C ASP A 95 14.33 -5.21 -4.75
N SER A 96 14.03 -6.16 -5.63
CA SER A 96 12.85 -6.03 -6.50
C SER A 96 11.54 -6.16 -5.70
N PRO A 97 10.53 -5.30 -5.95
CA PRO A 97 9.28 -5.36 -5.21
C PRO A 97 8.52 -6.65 -5.52
N ARG A 98 8.13 -7.39 -4.47
CA ARG A 98 7.26 -8.57 -4.62
C ARG A 98 5.81 -8.19 -4.84
N TYR A 99 5.37 -7.10 -4.22
CA TYR A 99 4.02 -6.56 -4.34
C TYR A 99 4.10 -5.05 -4.53
N VAL A 100 3.20 -4.51 -5.34
CA VAL A 100 2.95 -3.08 -5.45
C VAL A 100 1.48 -2.85 -5.13
N ILE A 101 1.21 -1.96 -4.19
CA ILE A 101 -0.15 -1.57 -3.81
C ILE A 101 -0.35 -0.13 -4.24
N VAL A 102 -1.37 0.10 -5.06
CA VAL A 102 -1.73 1.44 -5.55
C VAL A 102 -3.12 1.77 -5.05
N PHE A 103 -3.28 2.98 -4.53
CA PHE A 103 -4.55 3.54 -4.11
C PHE A 103 -4.58 5.02 -4.51
N PHE A 104 -5.78 5.60 -4.57
CA PHE A 104 -5.97 6.98 -5.01
C PHE A 104 -6.78 7.73 -3.98
N GLN A 105 -6.52 9.03 -3.87
CA GLN A 105 -7.26 9.95 -3.04
C GLN A 105 -7.59 11.20 -3.86
N THR A 106 -8.79 11.75 -3.68
CA THR A 106 -9.28 12.92 -4.42
C THR A 106 -9.70 13.99 -3.43
N LYS A 107 -9.00 15.13 -3.41
CA LYS A 107 -9.31 16.29 -2.55
C LYS A 107 -9.31 15.98 -1.03
N LYS A 108 -8.55 14.97 -0.62
CA LYS A 108 -8.39 14.56 0.80
C LYS A 108 -7.09 15.06 1.42
N ALA A 109 -6.11 15.44 0.62
CA ALA A 109 -4.91 16.09 1.11
C ALA A 109 -5.29 17.40 1.81
N ASP A 110 -4.76 17.60 3.02
CA ASP A 110 -4.97 18.79 3.86
C ASP A 110 -6.44 19.12 4.22
N ASN A 111 -7.36 18.17 4.06
CA ASN A 111 -8.77 18.35 4.41
C ASN A 111 -9.13 17.56 5.68
N LEU A 112 -9.33 18.28 6.79
CA LEU A 112 -9.66 17.73 8.10
C LEU A 112 -11.06 17.09 8.19
N HIS A 113 -11.96 17.41 7.25
CA HIS A 113 -13.33 16.90 7.26
C HIS A 113 -13.50 15.61 6.44
N GLU A 114 -12.48 15.22 5.69
CA GLU A 114 -12.51 14.03 4.85
C GLU A 114 -11.82 12.85 5.53
N ASP A 115 -12.39 11.66 5.37
CA ASP A 115 -11.78 10.44 5.88
C ASP A 115 -10.66 9.97 4.94
N VAL A 116 -9.41 10.15 5.37
CA VAL A 116 -8.19 9.72 4.65
C VAL A 116 -8.08 8.20 4.53
N THR A 117 -8.83 7.43 5.31
CA THR A 117 -8.87 5.96 5.25
C THR A 117 -9.79 5.44 4.15
N LEU A 118 -10.56 6.31 3.51
CA LEU A 118 -11.36 6.00 2.32
C LEU A 118 -10.56 6.31 1.07
N PHE A 119 -10.43 5.31 0.19
CA PHE A 119 -9.75 5.48 -1.08
C PHE A 119 -10.76 5.71 -2.21
N ASP A 120 -10.37 6.49 -3.21
CA ASP A 120 -11.20 6.78 -4.36
C ASP A 120 -10.87 5.82 -5.50
N ASN A 121 -11.89 5.34 -6.22
CA ASN A 121 -11.67 4.52 -7.41
C ASN A 121 -11.08 5.30 -8.60
N ALA A 122 -11.10 6.64 -8.53
CA ALA A 122 -10.61 7.58 -9.55
C ALA A 122 -11.03 7.24 -10.99
N ASN A 123 -12.19 6.57 -11.17
CA ASN A 123 -12.70 6.05 -12.44
C ASN A 123 -11.64 5.27 -13.26
N ILE A 124 -10.85 4.45 -12.57
CA ILE A 124 -9.81 3.62 -13.19
C ILE A 124 -10.47 2.50 -13.98
N LYS A 125 -10.01 2.35 -15.22
CA LYS A 125 -10.41 1.27 -16.12
C LYS A 125 -9.37 0.18 -16.22
N SER A 126 -8.11 0.50 -15.95
CA SER A 126 -7.03 -0.49 -15.98
C SER A 126 -5.82 -0.01 -15.20
N ILE A 127 -5.12 -0.93 -14.55
CA ILE A 127 -3.84 -0.65 -13.89
C ILE A 127 -2.88 -1.80 -14.16
N ARG A 128 -1.64 -1.45 -14.48
CA ARG A 128 -0.53 -2.38 -14.68
C ARG A 128 0.77 -1.76 -14.20
N LEU A 129 1.67 -2.61 -13.78
CA LEU A 129 3.06 -2.30 -13.50
C LEU A 129 3.92 -2.71 -14.70
N ALA A 130 4.89 -1.88 -15.07
CA ALA A 130 6.00 -2.30 -15.91
C ALA A 130 7.26 -2.37 -15.06
N LEU A 131 7.94 -3.52 -15.10
CA LEU A 131 9.14 -3.80 -14.32
C LEU A 131 10.13 -4.53 -15.22
N ASN A 132 11.28 -3.92 -15.51
CA ASN A 132 12.32 -4.50 -16.38
C ASN A 132 11.80 -5.05 -17.71
N SER A 133 10.97 -4.26 -18.41
CA SER A 133 10.33 -4.63 -19.68
C SER A 133 9.21 -5.68 -19.63
N ASP A 134 8.90 -6.23 -18.45
CA ASP A 134 7.72 -7.08 -18.25
C ASP A 134 6.53 -6.30 -17.69
N TYR A 135 5.32 -6.80 -17.91
CA TYR A 135 4.08 -6.23 -17.37
C TYR A 135 3.42 -7.13 -16.32
N TYR A 136 2.91 -6.52 -15.25
CA TYR A 136 2.20 -7.19 -14.16
C TYR A 136 0.88 -6.48 -13.84
N PRO A 137 -0.26 -7.20 -13.78
CA PRO A 137 -0.44 -8.53 -14.36
C PRO A 137 -0.18 -8.53 -15.87
N GLN A 138 0.17 -9.71 -16.42
CA GLN A 138 0.40 -9.86 -17.86
C GLN A 138 -0.85 -9.51 -18.66
N GLU A 139 -2.00 -10.00 -18.23
CA GLU A 139 -3.30 -9.60 -18.74
C GLU A 139 -3.76 -8.28 -18.11
N ARG A 140 -4.61 -7.54 -18.84
CA ARG A 140 -4.99 -6.18 -18.44
C ARG A 140 -6.20 -6.35 -17.55
N MET A 141 -6.13 -5.92 -16.30
CA MET A 141 -7.33 -5.80 -15.49
C MET A 141 -8.25 -4.78 -16.15
N LEU A 142 -9.49 -5.19 -16.43
CA LEU A 142 -10.54 -4.35 -16.96
C LEU A 142 -11.50 -4.05 -15.81
N LEU A 143 -11.56 -2.77 -15.43
CA LEU A 143 -12.25 -2.34 -14.23
C LEU A 143 -13.40 -1.40 -14.61
N ASP A 144 -14.58 -1.63 -14.04
CA ASP A 144 -15.70 -0.70 -14.12
C ASP A 144 -16.47 -0.65 -12.80
N PHE A 145 -16.06 0.27 -11.93
CA PHE A 145 -16.73 0.51 -10.65
C PHE A 145 -18.18 1.00 -10.78
N SER A 146 -18.59 1.54 -11.94
CA SER A 146 -19.98 1.96 -12.16
C SER A 146 -20.92 0.77 -12.40
N ARG A 147 -20.37 -0.35 -12.89
CA ARG A 147 -21.09 -1.59 -13.21
C ARG A 147 -20.70 -2.73 -12.26
N ASP A 148 -20.04 -2.42 -11.15
CA ASP A 148 -19.50 -3.37 -10.18
C ASP A 148 -18.56 -4.44 -10.77
N GLN A 149 -17.88 -4.10 -11.87
CA GLN A 149 -16.89 -4.94 -12.52
C GLN A 149 -15.49 -4.65 -11.96
N TYR A 150 -15.25 -5.09 -10.73
CA TYR A 150 -13.93 -4.95 -10.08
C TYR A 150 -13.49 -6.24 -9.36
N ALA A 151 -14.05 -7.38 -9.77
CA ALA A 151 -13.76 -8.71 -9.23
C ALA A 151 -12.26 -9.03 -9.24
N ASP A 152 -11.55 -8.75 -10.33
CA ASP A 152 -10.11 -9.03 -10.45
C ASP A 152 -9.29 -8.24 -9.42
N ALA A 153 -9.61 -6.95 -9.25
CA ALA A 153 -8.93 -6.10 -8.28
C ALA A 153 -9.18 -6.58 -6.84
N HIS A 154 -10.43 -6.93 -6.51
CA HIS A 154 -10.77 -7.49 -5.21
C HIS A 154 -10.13 -8.86 -4.97
N PHE A 155 -10.10 -9.72 -5.99
CA PHE A 155 -9.42 -11.02 -5.90
C PHE A 155 -7.95 -10.86 -5.54
N ASN A 156 -7.21 -10.02 -6.27
CA ASN A 156 -5.79 -9.75 -5.99
C ASN A 156 -5.58 -9.18 -4.59
N TYR A 157 -6.47 -8.28 -4.14
CA TYR A 157 -6.44 -7.74 -2.79
C TYR A 157 -6.61 -8.82 -1.71
N THR A 158 -7.54 -9.77 -1.90
CA THR A 158 -7.73 -10.86 -0.93
C THR A 158 -6.62 -11.90 -0.93
N GLU A 159 -6.03 -12.20 -2.09
CA GLU A 159 -4.90 -13.13 -2.23
C GLU A 159 -3.61 -12.58 -1.62
N PHE A 160 -3.44 -11.26 -1.63
CA PHE A 160 -2.27 -10.59 -1.08
C PHE A 160 -1.99 -11.00 0.36
N ASN A 161 -3.00 -10.98 1.25
CA ASN A 161 -2.78 -11.29 2.66
C ASN A 161 -2.29 -12.74 2.84
N LYS A 162 -2.96 -13.68 2.16
CA LYS A 162 -2.62 -15.10 2.18
C LYS A 162 -1.15 -15.31 1.81
N SER A 163 -0.73 -14.74 0.68
CA SER A 163 0.62 -14.90 0.15
C SER A 163 1.69 -14.06 0.89
N TYR A 164 1.33 -12.90 1.44
CA TYR A 164 2.26 -12.02 2.16
C TYR A 164 2.60 -12.58 3.56
N HIS A 165 1.61 -13.08 4.29
CA HIS A 165 1.77 -13.62 5.65
C HIS A 165 2.01 -15.13 5.71
N ASN A 166 2.10 -15.82 4.56
CA ASN A 166 2.16 -17.28 4.49
C ASN A 166 1.02 -17.95 5.29
N CYS A 167 -0.17 -17.36 5.25
CA CYS A 167 -1.37 -17.88 5.90
C CYS A 167 -2.17 -18.72 4.90
N GLN A 168 -2.97 -19.68 5.37
CA GLN A 168 -3.88 -20.43 4.48
C GLN A 168 -5.21 -19.69 4.23
N GLU A 169 -5.60 -18.81 5.15
CA GLU A 169 -6.86 -18.09 5.12
C GLU A 169 -6.72 -16.71 4.47
N LYS A 170 -7.75 -16.32 3.71
CA LYS A 170 -7.92 -14.96 3.22
C LYS A 170 -8.42 -14.08 4.35
N ARG A 171 -7.56 -13.26 4.92
CA ARG A 171 -7.96 -12.22 5.89
C ARG A 171 -8.12 -10.89 5.16
N SER A 172 -9.32 -10.67 4.63
CA SER A 172 -9.67 -9.39 4.02
C SER A 172 -10.17 -8.43 5.09
N LEU A 173 -9.65 -7.19 5.12
CA LEU A 173 -10.20 -6.15 6.00
C LEU A 173 -11.50 -5.56 5.45
N VAL A 174 -11.73 -5.73 4.15
CA VAL A 174 -12.79 -5.08 3.39
C VAL A 174 -13.51 -6.14 2.57
N ASN A 175 -14.84 -6.18 2.61
CA ASN A 175 -15.62 -7.10 1.78
C ASN A 175 -15.80 -6.55 0.34
N PHE A 176 -16.42 -7.34 -0.55
CA PHE A 176 -16.58 -6.95 -1.95
C PHE A 176 -17.37 -5.65 -2.15
N ALA A 177 -18.39 -5.39 -1.33
CA ALA A 177 -19.19 -4.17 -1.43
C ALA A 177 -18.40 -2.94 -0.93
N GLU A 178 -17.73 -3.08 0.21
CA GLU A 178 -16.92 -2.02 0.81
C GLU A 178 -15.67 -1.68 -0.03
N PHE A 179 -15.14 -2.65 -0.79
CA PHE A 179 -13.98 -2.44 -1.66
C PHE A 179 -14.23 -1.34 -2.69
N LYS A 180 -15.48 -1.12 -3.10
CA LYS A 180 -15.86 -0.03 -4.01
C LYS A 180 -15.54 1.36 -3.44
N SER A 181 -15.66 1.53 -2.13
CA SER A 181 -15.37 2.76 -1.39
C SER A 181 -13.94 2.85 -0.83
N ARG A 182 -13.18 1.76 -0.92
CA ARG A 182 -11.80 1.65 -0.42
C ARG A 182 -10.92 0.79 -1.34
N PRO A 183 -10.86 1.07 -2.65
CA PRO A 183 -10.14 0.23 -3.58
C PRO A 183 -8.64 0.34 -3.35
N MET A 184 -8.03 -0.82 -3.11
CA MET A 184 -6.59 -1.01 -3.06
C MET A 184 -6.20 -1.96 -4.18
N PHE A 185 -5.50 -1.45 -5.19
CA PHE A 185 -5.07 -2.23 -6.34
C PHE A 185 -3.76 -2.92 -5.99
N VAL A 186 -3.83 -4.20 -5.65
CA VAL A 186 -2.65 -5.02 -5.41
C VAL A 186 -2.18 -5.67 -6.70
N ILE A 187 -0.91 -5.49 -7.01
CA ILE A 187 -0.23 -6.11 -8.15
C ILE A 187 0.83 -7.06 -7.60
N ASP A 188 0.69 -8.34 -7.94
CA ASP A 188 1.65 -9.38 -7.59
C ASP A 188 2.75 -9.48 -8.65
N CYS A 189 3.99 -9.25 -8.23
CA CYS A 189 5.19 -9.32 -9.05
C CYS A 189 6.08 -10.53 -8.67
N SER A 190 5.60 -11.40 -7.78
CA SER A 190 6.38 -12.53 -7.22
C SER A 190 6.84 -13.54 -8.27
N ARG A 191 6.13 -13.63 -9.41
CA ARG A 191 6.44 -14.54 -10.52
C ARG A 191 7.49 -14.00 -11.51
N ARG A 192 8.21 -12.95 -11.10
CA ARG A 192 9.27 -12.33 -11.89
C ARG A 192 10.44 -13.29 -12.14
N HIS A 193 11.05 -13.18 -13.32
CA HIS A 193 12.36 -13.77 -13.59
C HIS A 193 13.45 -13.02 -12.79
N LEU A 194 14.25 -13.74 -11.99
CA LEU A 194 15.32 -13.18 -11.17
C LEU A 194 16.53 -12.75 -12.03
N GLY A 195 16.34 -11.76 -12.89
CA GLY A 195 17.43 -11.10 -13.60
C GLY A 195 18.03 -9.99 -12.73
N LEU A 196 19.36 -10.00 -12.54
CA LEU A 196 20.14 -8.92 -11.93
C LEU A 196 20.11 -7.68 -12.83
N LYS A 197 19.07 -6.86 -12.73
CA LYS A 197 19.01 -5.55 -13.38
C LYS A 197 18.45 -4.54 -12.37
N SER A 198 19.17 -3.44 -12.18
CA SER A 198 18.63 -2.25 -11.53
C SER A 198 17.41 -1.79 -12.31
N SER A 199 16.29 -1.56 -11.62
CA SER A 199 15.01 -1.40 -12.28
C SER A 199 14.20 -0.24 -11.76
N THR A 200 13.82 0.66 -12.67
CA THR A 200 12.72 1.58 -12.44
C THR A 200 11.41 0.81 -12.48
N VAL A 201 10.49 1.20 -11.61
CA VAL A 201 9.13 0.65 -11.54
C VAL A 201 8.20 1.67 -12.16
N ASP A 202 7.65 1.35 -13.33
CA ASP A 202 6.71 2.24 -14.01
C ASP A 202 5.29 1.76 -13.75
N ILE A 203 4.54 2.52 -12.96
CA ILE A 203 3.12 2.25 -12.71
C ILE A 203 2.32 2.93 -13.82
N LYS A 204 1.64 2.12 -14.64
CA LYS A 204 0.77 2.58 -15.72
C LYS A 204 -0.69 2.40 -15.33
N SER A 205 -1.42 3.51 -15.20
CA SER A 205 -2.86 3.49 -14.95
C SER A 205 -3.63 4.13 -16.11
N ARG A 206 -4.82 3.59 -16.40
CA ARG A 206 -5.73 4.10 -17.42
C ARG A 206 -7.05 4.50 -16.77
N LYS A 207 -7.51 5.70 -17.08
CA LYS A 207 -8.74 6.30 -16.52
C LYS A 207 -9.67 6.73 -17.64
N ASN A 208 -10.96 6.80 -17.34
CA ASN A 208 -11.94 7.38 -18.26
C ASN A 208 -12.04 8.90 -18.03
N HIS A 209 -12.12 9.65 -19.13
CA HIS A 209 -12.53 11.06 -19.06
C HIS A 209 -14.00 11.18 -18.66
N ASN A 210 -14.27 11.93 -17.59
CA ASN A 210 -15.58 12.53 -17.37
C ASN A 210 -15.51 14.02 -17.75
N LYS A 211 -16.10 14.34 -18.92
CA LYS A 211 -16.48 15.63 -19.53
C LYS A 211 -15.56 16.88 -19.44
N LYS A 212 -15.27 17.34 -20.68
CA LYS A 212 -14.86 18.66 -21.24
C LYS A 212 -14.56 19.83 -20.28
N PRO A 213 -13.50 20.63 -20.58
CA PRO A 213 -13.33 21.94 -19.95
C PRO A 213 -14.59 22.78 -20.21
N GLN A 214 -15.25 23.21 -19.14
CA GLN A 214 -16.23 24.27 -19.24
C GLN A 214 -15.48 25.55 -19.60
N ASP A 215 -15.95 26.21 -20.64
CA ASP A 215 -15.47 27.48 -21.14
C ASP A 215 -15.17 28.46 -20.00
N LEU A 216 -13.95 28.99 -19.99
CA LEU A 216 -13.70 30.29 -19.37
C LEU A 216 -14.63 31.28 -20.07
N LYS A 217 -15.74 31.63 -19.41
CA LYS A 217 -16.47 32.83 -19.79
C LYS A 217 -15.60 34.04 -19.44
N LYS A 218 -15.41 34.85 -20.49
CA LYS A 218 -14.72 36.14 -20.60
C LYS A 218 -14.74 37.00 -19.34
#